data_AF-A0A166A962-F1
#
_entry.id   AF-A0A166A962-F1
#
_cell.length_a   1.000
_cell.length_b   1.000
_cell.length_c   1.000
_cell.angle_alpha   90.00
_cell.angle_beta   90.00
_cell.angle_gamma   90.00
#
_symmetry.space_group_name_H-M   'P 1'
#
loop_
_entity.id
_entity.type
_entity.pdbx_description
1 polymer ?
#
loop_
_entity_poly.entity_id
_entity_poly.type
_entity_poly.pdbx_seq_one_letter_code
_entity_poly.pdbx_strand_id
1 'polypeptide(L)'
;LKTLNTISAHIPGSHAAKIKARNEIRAYMGYYGLPHVYLTMNPNASDSPIFQVMVGDDMIDLSDRWPELKPGSERAKLLAADPVAGADFFEFCIETFLEVMLGWDHETGKTHADGGLLGHLEAYYGIDEFTNRGQLHIHLLIWLCGGLNPGELHERLEHDEEFRVRFF
;
A
#
# COMPACT_ATOMS: atom_id res chain seq x y z
N LEU A 1 27.87 3.15 -19.29
CA LEU A 1 27.32 3.81 -18.08
C LEU A 1 25.79 3.98 -18.13
N LYS A 2 25.20 4.59 -19.18
CA LYS A 2 23.73 4.71 -19.31
C LYS A 2 22.99 3.35 -19.28
N THR A 3 23.47 2.36 -20.02
CA THR A 3 22.84 1.02 -20.10
C THR A 3 22.87 0.23 -18.78
N LEU A 4 23.94 0.38 -17.99
CA LEU A 4 24.05 -0.24 -16.67
C LEU A 4 23.03 0.35 -15.68
N ASN A 5 22.79 1.67 -15.73
CA ASN A 5 21.80 2.32 -14.89
C ASN A 5 20.37 1.92 -15.27
N THR A 6 20.08 1.70 -16.56
CA THR A 6 18.77 1.24 -17.04
C THR A 6 18.42 -0.16 -16.52
N ILE A 7 19.38 -1.09 -16.53
CA ILE A 7 19.16 -2.45 -16.00
C ILE A 7 19.03 -2.40 -14.48
N SER A 8 19.92 -1.67 -13.79
CA SER A 8 19.86 -1.55 -12.33
C SER A 8 18.57 -0.91 -11.82
N ALA A 9 17.91 -0.04 -12.59
CA ALA A 9 16.62 0.56 -12.19
C ALA A 9 15.48 -0.47 -12.04
N HIS A 10 15.63 -1.66 -12.63
CA HIS A 10 14.68 -2.77 -12.51
C HIS A 10 15.06 -3.76 -11.39
N ILE A 11 16.20 -3.56 -10.71
CA ILE A 11 16.58 -4.34 -9.55
C ILE A 11 15.93 -3.69 -8.32
N PRO A 12 14.99 -4.37 -7.63
CA PRO A 12 14.34 -3.84 -6.44
C PRO A 12 15.37 -3.39 -5.38
N GLY A 13 15.12 -2.25 -4.74
CA GLY A 13 15.99 -1.69 -3.70
C GLY A 13 17.33 -1.10 -4.18
N SER A 14 17.66 -1.17 -5.48
CA SER A 14 18.90 -0.59 -6.00
C SER A 14 18.91 0.95 -5.92
N HIS A 15 20.09 1.55 -5.94
CA HIS A 15 20.21 3.02 -5.99
C HIS A 15 19.49 3.63 -7.20
N ALA A 16 19.51 2.95 -8.35
CA ALA A 16 18.82 3.42 -9.55
C ALA A 16 17.29 3.32 -9.42
N ALA A 17 16.78 2.24 -8.81
CA ALA A 17 15.35 2.08 -8.49
C ALA A 17 14.87 3.19 -7.55
N LYS A 18 15.65 3.50 -6.50
CA LYS A 18 15.36 4.61 -5.58
C LYS A 18 15.33 5.98 -6.27
N ILE A 19 16.24 6.22 -7.22
CA ILE A 19 16.20 7.46 -8.02
C ILE A 19 14.96 7.52 -8.91
N LYS A 20 14.59 6.40 -9.56
CA LYS A 20 13.39 6.31 -10.39
C LYS A 20 12.15 6.63 -9.57
N ALA A 21 11.95 5.93 -8.44
CA ALA A 21 10.82 6.14 -7.55
C ALA A 21 10.74 7.59 -7.04
N ARG A 22 11.88 8.18 -6.64
CA ARG A 22 11.93 9.59 -6.24
C ARG A 22 11.49 10.54 -7.35
N ASN A 23 11.85 10.26 -8.60
CA ASN A 23 11.44 11.10 -9.73
C ASN A 23 9.95 10.95 -10.04
N GLU A 24 9.40 9.74 -9.92
CA GLU A 24 7.96 9.48 -10.07
C GLU A 24 7.17 10.19 -8.96
N ILE A 25 7.58 10.07 -7.70
CA ILE A 25 6.97 10.79 -6.57
C ILE A 25 7.00 12.30 -6.80
N ARG A 26 8.12 12.85 -7.31
CA ARG A 26 8.20 14.28 -7.66
C ARG A 26 7.26 14.67 -8.79
N ALA A 27 7.06 13.80 -9.78
CA ALA A 27 6.11 14.04 -10.86
C ALA A 27 4.67 14.06 -10.33
N TYR A 28 4.31 13.09 -9.46
CA TYR A 28 3.02 13.10 -8.76
C TYR A 28 2.85 14.38 -7.94
N MET A 29 3.88 14.77 -7.18
CA MET A 29 3.81 16.01 -6.39
C MET A 29 3.67 17.27 -7.24
N GLY A 30 4.29 17.29 -8.43
CA GLY A 30 4.15 18.39 -9.37
C GLY A 30 2.75 18.52 -9.97
N TYR A 31 1.97 17.43 -10.01
CA TYR A 31 0.64 17.40 -10.60
C TYR A 31 -0.48 17.47 -9.54
N TYR A 32 -0.40 16.67 -8.48
CA TYR A 32 -1.42 16.55 -7.43
C TYR A 32 -1.10 17.37 -6.16
N GLY A 33 0.06 18.01 -6.07
CA GLY A 33 0.51 18.67 -4.84
C GLY A 33 1.13 17.69 -3.84
N LEU A 34 1.23 18.06 -2.56
CA LEU A 34 1.79 17.16 -1.55
C LEU A 34 0.80 16.04 -1.17
N PRO A 35 1.28 14.81 -0.94
CA PRO A 35 0.44 13.72 -0.50
C PRO A 35 -0.11 14.00 0.91
N HIS A 36 -1.35 13.58 1.15
CA HIS A 36 -2.06 13.82 2.42
C HIS A 36 -1.84 12.69 3.42
N VAL A 37 -1.66 11.46 2.93
CA VAL A 37 -1.45 10.27 3.77
C VAL A 37 -0.20 9.53 3.32
N TYR A 38 0.65 9.20 4.30
CA TYR A 38 1.72 8.23 4.16
C TYR A 38 1.38 7.00 4.98
N LEU A 39 1.31 5.84 4.32
CA LEU A 39 0.90 4.58 4.93
C LEU A 39 1.93 3.50 4.61
N THR A 40 2.28 2.70 5.62
CA THR A 40 3.07 1.48 5.43
C THR A 40 2.21 0.28 5.74
N MET A 41 2.11 -0.66 4.81
CA MET A 41 1.45 -1.94 5.04
C MET A 41 2.48 -3.06 5.02
N ASN A 42 2.44 -3.91 6.04
CA ASN A 42 3.35 -5.05 6.21
C ASN A 42 2.55 -6.30 6.60
N PRO A 43 1.76 -6.86 5.64
CA PRO A 43 0.96 -8.05 5.92
C PRO A 43 1.89 -9.25 6.14
N ASN A 44 1.61 -10.03 7.18
CA ASN A 44 2.44 -11.16 7.57
C ASN A 44 1.76 -12.49 7.17
N ALA A 45 2.25 -13.10 6.09
CA ALA A 45 1.75 -14.38 5.58
C ALA A 45 1.77 -15.49 6.64
N SER A 46 2.85 -15.59 7.42
CA SER A 46 3.04 -16.67 8.39
C SER A 46 1.98 -16.70 9.50
N ASP A 47 1.37 -15.56 9.81
CA ASP A 47 0.38 -15.42 10.89
C ASP A 47 -1.02 -15.13 10.34
N SER A 48 -1.22 -15.28 9.04
CA SER A 48 -2.49 -15.01 8.36
C SER A 48 -3.26 -16.31 8.06
N PRO A 49 -4.53 -16.45 8.49
CA PRO A 49 -5.38 -17.57 8.08
C PRO A 49 -5.62 -17.58 6.56
N ILE A 50 -5.68 -16.40 5.93
CA ILE A 50 -5.86 -16.28 4.46
C ILE A 50 -4.70 -16.96 3.74
N PHE A 51 -3.46 -16.73 4.18
CA PHE A 51 -2.30 -17.37 3.57
C PHE A 51 -2.35 -18.90 3.72
N GLN A 52 -2.79 -19.42 4.88
CA GLN A 52 -2.93 -20.87 5.08
C GLN A 52 -3.91 -21.48 4.06
N VAL A 53 -5.04 -20.82 3.80
CA VAL A 53 -5.98 -21.23 2.75
C VAL A 53 -5.34 -21.16 1.36
N MET A 54 -4.59 -20.10 1.06
CA MET A 54 -3.90 -19.95 -0.25
C MET A 54 -2.89 -21.07 -0.51
N VAL A 55 -2.24 -21.62 0.52
CA VAL A 55 -1.32 -22.76 0.39
C VAL A 55 -2.01 -24.13 0.53
N GLY A 56 -3.35 -24.16 0.50
CA GLY A 56 -4.16 -25.39 0.44
C GLY A 56 -4.53 -26.00 1.80
N ASP A 57 -4.59 -25.20 2.87
CA ASP A 57 -5.12 -25.67 4.16
C ASP A 57 -6.65 -25.56 4.22
N ASP A 58 -7.34 -26.57 3.67
CA ASP A 58 -8.81 -26.64 3.60
C ASP A 58 -9.50 -26.75 4.98
N MET A 59 -8.73 -26.92 6.07
CA MET A 59 -9.27 -26.99 7.44
C MET A 59 -9.49 -25.60 8.05
N ILE A 60 -8.96 -24.54 7.43
CA ILE A 60 -9.10 -23.17 7.92
C ILE A 60 -10.46 -22.59 7.48
N ASP A 61 -11.33 -22.36 8.45
CA ASP A 61 -12.59 -21.65 8.24
C ASP A 61 -12.40 -20.14 8.39
N LEU A 62 -12.39 -19.40 7.28
CA LEU A 62 -12.26 -17.94 7.28
C LEU A 62 -13.51 -17.20 7.81
N SER A 63 -14.63 -17.90 8.03
CA SER A 63 -15.81 -17.32 8.67
C SER A 63 -15.71 -17.30 10.19
N ASP A 64 -14.81 -18.11 10.77
CA ASP A 64 -14.48 -18.03 12.18
C ASP A 64 -13.64 -16.78 12.45
N ARG A 65 -13.93 -16.11 13.56
CA ARG A 65 -13.24 -14.88 13.93
C ARG A 65 -11.86 -15.16 14.54
N TRP A 66 -11.57 -16.39 14.99
CA TRP A 66 -10.23 -16.83 15.44
C TRP A 66 -9.91 -18.25 14.99
N PRO A 67 -9.67 -18.46 13.69
CA PRO A 67 -9.35 -19.78 13.15
C PRO A 67 -8.11 -20.37 13.83
N GLU A 68 -8.14 -21.65 14.16
CA GLU A 68 -6.98 -22.34 14.73
C GLU A 68 -5.92 -22.58 13.65
N LEU A 69 -4.73 -22.01 13.85
CA LEU A 69 -3.61 -22.15 12.91
C LEU A 69 -2.65 -23.25 13.37
N LYS A 70 -2.00 -23.90 12.39
CA LYS A 70 -0.87 -24.82 12.63
C LYS A 70 0.23 -24.16 13.47
N PRO A 71 1.07 -24.92 14.19
CA PRO A 71 2.19 -24.36 14.96
C PRO A 71 3.08 -23.45 14.11
N GLY A 72 3.61 -22.37 14.69
CA GLY A 72 4.35 -21.35 13.94
C GLY A 72 5.57 -21.88 13.18
N SER A 73 6.22 -22.94 13.65
CA SER A 73 7.32 -23.60 12.94
C SER A 73 6.88 -24.30 11.66
N GLU A 74 5.66 -24.82 11.60
CA GLU A 74 5.08 -25.40 10.39
C GLU A 74 4.66 -24.31 9.42
N ARG A 75 4.02 -23.23 9.91
CA ARG A 75 3.65 -22.07 9.08
C ARG A 75 4.85 -21.43 8.41
N ALA A 76 5.96 -21.27 9.14
CA ALA A 76 7.21 -20.76 8.60
C ALA A 76 7.81 -21.68 7.51
N LYS A 77 7.71 -23.01 7.68
CA LYS A 77 8.14 -23.97 6.66
C LYS A 77 7.28 -23.91 5.40
N LEU A 78 5.96 -23.74 5.55
CA LEU A 78 5.04 -23.58 4.41
C LEU A 78 5.41 -22.34 3.59
N LEU A 79 5.60 -21.18 4.25
CA LEU A 79 6.03 -19.96 3.56
C LEU A 79 7.40 -20.11 2.89
N ALA A 80 8.34 -20.78 3.55
CA ALA A 80 9.67 -21.01 2.96
C ALA A 80 9.65 -22.00 1.79
N ALA A 81 8.69 -22.94 1.77
CA ALA A 81 8.54 -23.91 0.69
C ALA A 81 7.94 -23.28 -0.58
N ASP A 82 7.06 -22.28 -0.42
CA ASP A 82 6.47 -21.54 -1.52
C ASP A 82 6.52 -20.01 -1.28
N PRO A 83 7.66 -19.36 -1.56
CA PRO A 83 7.79 -17.92 -1.45
C PRO A 83 6.96 -17.16 -2.51
N VAL A 84 6.52 -17.82 -3.59
CA VAL A 84 5.65 -17.20 -4.61
C VAL A 84 4.25 -17.01 -4.04
N ALA A 85 3.69 -18.05 -3.39
CA ALA A 85 2.43 -17.91 -2.67
C ALA A 85 2.48 -16.80 -1.59
N GLY A 86 3.65 -16.58 -0.99
CA GLY A 86 3.88 -15.47 -0.07
C GLY A 86 3.80 -14.09 -0.74
N ALA A 87 4.27 -13.98 -1.98
CA ALA A 87 4.16 -12.76 -2.79
C ALA A 87 2.73 -12.55 -3.28
N ASP A 88 2.03 -13.61 -3.73
CA ASP A 88 0.63 -13.55 -4.15
C ASP A 88 -0.27 -13.13 -2.97
N PHE A 89 -0.01 -13.65 -1.76
CA PHE A 89 -0.72 -13.22 -0.55
C PHE A 89 -0.50 -11.73 -0.25
N PHE A 90 0.73 -11.26 -0.42
CA PHE A 90 1.05 -9.85 -0.23
C PHE A 90 0.29 -8.97 -1.23
N GLU A 91 0.37 -9.30 -2.52
CA GLU A 91 -0.35 -8.59 -3.59
C GLU A 91 -1.86 -8.57 -3.32
N PHE A 92 -2.46 -9.73 -3.04
CA PHE A 92 -3.87 -9.85 -2.66
C PHE A 92 -4.25 -8.91 -1.51
N CYS A 93 -3.44 -8.85 -0.45
CA CYS A 93 -3.72 -7.97 0.69
C CYS A 93 -3.68 -6.49 0.31
N ILE A 94 -2.73 -6.07 -0.52
CA ILE A 94 -2.59 -4.68 -0.93
C ILE A 94 -3.72 -4.29 -1.88
N GLU A 95 -4.01 -5.11 -2.89
CA GLU A 95 -5.08 -4.84 -3.86
C GLU A 95 -6.45 -4.81 -3.18
N THR A 96 -6.74 -5.79 -2.32
CA THR A 96 -7.99 -5.84 -1.54
C THR A 96 -8.12 -4.64 -0.63
N PHE A 97 -7.03 -4.19 0.01
CA PHE A 97 -7.07 -2.98 0.83
C PHE A 97 -7.36 -1.73 0.01
N LEU A 98 -6.68 -1.54 -1.11
CA LEU A 98 -6.90 -0.39 -1.99
C LEU A 98 -8.35 -0.38 -2.51
N GLU A 99 -8.87 -1.51 -2.96
CA GLU A 99 -10.22 -1.63 -3.51
C GLU A 99 -11.29 -1.51 -2.43
N VAL A 100 -11.26 -2.39 -1.42
CA VAL A 100 -12.37 -2.50 -0.46
C VAL A 100 -12.30 -1.41 0.61
N MET A 101 -11.10 -1.09 1.11
CA MET A 101 -10.97 -0.12 2.22
C MET A 101 -10.85 1.31 1.71
N LEU A 102 -10.12 1.53 0.61
CA LEU A 102 -9.91 2.87 0.05
C LEU A 102 -10.84 3.18 -1.13
N GLY A 103 -11.63 2.23 -1.58
CA GLY A 103 -12.59 2.45 -2.67
C GLY A 103 -11.89 2.73 -3.98
N TRP A 104 -10.78 2.05 -4.29
CA TRP A 104 -10.03 2.23 -5.54
C TRP A 104 -10.41 1.19 -6.59
N ASP A 105 -10.79 1.65 -7.78
CA ASP A 105 -11.05 0.82 -8.93
C ASP A 105 -9.76 0.62 -9.73
N HIS A 106 -9.24 -0.61 -9.69
CA HIS A 106 -8.02 -1.01 -10.39
C HIS A 106 -8.17 -0.99 -11.92
N GLU A 107 -9.37 -1.20 -12.45
CA GLU A 107 -9.63 -1.20 -13.90
C GLU A 107 -9.67 0.22 -14.46
N THR A 108 -10.34 1.12 -13.76
CA THR A 108 -10.52 2.51 -14.23
C THR A 108 -9.43 3.46 -13.74
N GLY A 109 -8.66 3.07 -12.73
CA GLY A 109 -7.63 3.89 -12.10
C GLY A 109 -8.22 5.11 -11.40
N LYS A 110 -9.38 4.94 -10.76
CA LYS A 110 -10.13 6.01 -10.10
C LYS A 110 -10.77 5.49 -8.82
N THR A 111 -11.13 6.40 -7.93
CA THR A 111 -11.96 6.04 -6.78
C THR A 111 -13.40 5.73 -7.19
N HIS A 112 -14.04 4.78 -6.52
CA HIS A 112 -15.46 4.50 -6.63
C HIS A 112 -16.31 5.71 -6.24
N ALA A 113 -17.54 5.75 -6.75
CA ALA A 113 -18.47 6.87 -6.55
C ALA A 113 -18.84 7.10 -5.08
N ASP A 114 -18.79 6.06 -4.25
CA ASP A 114 -19.06 6.14 -2.80
C ASP A 114 -17.80 6.48 -1.99
N GLY A 115 -16.61 6.42 -2.61
CA GLY A 115 -15.32 6.58 -1.95
C GLY A 115 -14.97 5.42 -1.01
N GLY A 116 -13.92 5.59 -0.22
CA GLY A 116 -13.51 4.65 0.82
C GLY A 116 -13.38 5.28 2.20
N LEU A 117 -12.66 4.61 3.10
CA LEU A 117 -12.44 5.05 4.49
C LEU A 117 -11.83 6.45 4.59
N LEU A 118 -11.01 6.84 3.62
CA LEU A 118 -10.35 8.15 3.56
C LEU A 118 -11.11 9.17 2.68
N GLY A 119 -12.32 8.82 2.23
CA GLY A 119 -13.06 9.55 1.20
C GLY A 119 -12.62 9.16 -0.21
N HIS A 120 -12.64 10.13 -1.11
CA HIS A 120 -12.27 9.93 -2.52
C HIS A 120 -10.77 10.11 -2.71
N LEU A 121 -10.14 9.10 -3.33
CA LEU A 121 -8.75 9.16 -3.73
C LEU A 121 -8.62 9.86 -5.08
N GLU A 122 -7.73 10.85 -5.15
CA GLU A 122 -7.31 11.47 -6.40
C GLU A 122 -6.22 10.62 -7.07
N ALA A 123 -5.28 10.12 -6.27
CA ALA A 123 -4.19 9.27 -6.73
C ALA A 123 -3.52 8.53 -5.56
N TYR A 124 -2.76 7.48 -5.86
CA TYR A 124 -1.76 6.95 -4.94
C TYR A 124 -0.48 6.56 -5.69
N TYR A 125 0.62 6.45 -4.94
CA TYR A 125 1.89 5.92 -5.41
C TYR A 125 2.40 4.89 -4.39
N GLY A 126 2.72 3.69 -4.86
CA GLY A 126 3.18 2.59 -4.03
C GLY A 126 4.57 2.09 -4.42
N ILE A 127 5.38 1.73 -3.42
CA ILE A 127 6.65 1.03 -3.62
C ILE A 127 6.78 -0.12 -2.62
N ASP A 128 6.97 -1.33 -3.16
CA ASP A 128 7.24 -2.54 -2.40
C ASP A 128 8.74 -2.67 -2.06
N GLU A 129 9.01 -3.17 -0.87
CA GLU A 129 10.35 -3.43 -0.38
C GLU A 129 10.40 -4.73 0.42
N PHE A 130 11.54 -5.44 0.32
CA PHE A 130 11.80 -6.59 1.19
C PHE A 130 12.14 -6.10 2.60
N THR A 131 11.48 -6.70 3.57
CA THR A 131 11.87 -6.63 4.98
C THR A 131 13.16 -7.42 5.21
N ASN A 132 13.86 -7.13 6.31
CA ASN A 132 15.04 -7.90 6.75
C ASN A 132 14.73 -9.37 7.11
N ARG A 133 13.47 -9.80 7.00
CA ARG A 133 13.01 -11.17 7.28
C ARG A 133 12.54 -11.91 6.02
N GLY A 134 12.75 -11.34 4.83
CA GLY A 134 12.38 -11.97 3.55
C GLY A 134 10.89 -11.87 3.20
N GLN A 135 10.12 -11.06 3.93
CA GLN A 135 8.73 -10.73 3.61
C GLN A 135 8.63 -9.39 2.90
N LEU A 136 7.52 -9.13 2.19
CA LEU A 136 7.26 -7.87 1.52
C LEU A 136 6.50 -6.88 2.42
N HIS A 137 6.81 -5.60 2.28
CA HIS A 137 6.00 -4.50 2.80
C HIS A 137 5.91 -3.41 1.73
N ILE A 138 4.89 -2.56 1.79
CA ILE A 138 4.71 -1.46 0.85
C ILE A 138 4.65 -0.13 1.59
N HIS A 139 5.23 0.89 0.97
CA HIS A 139 5.02 2.29 1.33
C HIS A 139 4.09 2.94 0.31
N LEU A 140 3.02 3.56 0.80
CA LEU A 140 2.01 4.25 0.01
C LEU A 140 2.03 5.74 0.32
N LEU A 141 2.02 6.55 -0.73
CA LEU A 141 1.67 7.97 -0.68
C LEU A 141 0.30 8.12 -1.33
N ILE A 142 -0.64 8.79 -0.65
CA ILE A 142 -2.03 8.90 -1.09
C ILE A 142 -2.42 10.37 -1.17
N TRP A 143 -3.08 10.74 -2.26
CA TRP A 143 -3.67 12.04 -2.50
C TRP A 143 -5.19 11.92 -2.47
N LEU A 144 -5.84 12.79 -1.70
CA LEU A 144 -7.28 12.81 -1.53
C LEU A 144 -7.90 13.94 -2.36
N CYS A 145 -9.08 13.70 -2.94
CA CYS A 145 -9.83 14.73 -3.63
C CYS A 145 -10.17 15.89 -2.66
N GLY A 146 -9.88 17.12 -3.06
CA GLY A 146 -10.10 18.31 -2.22
C GLY A 146 -9.09 18.48 -1.07
N GLY A 147 -8.07 17.63 -0.97
CA GLY A 147 -7.00 17.78 0.00
C GLY A 147 -6.13 19.01 -0.31
N LEU A 148 -5.97 19.90 0.66
CA LEU A 148 -5.24 21.15 0.50
C LEU A 148 -3.72 20.95 0.62
N ASN A 149 -2.96 21.74 -0.14
CA ASN A 149 -1.52 21.86 0.09
C ASN A 149 -1.26 22.62 1.41
N PRO A 150 -0.14 22.37 2.11
CA PRO A 150 0.14 22.99 3.41
C PRO A 150 0.10 24.52 3.41
N GLY A 151 0.53 25.17 2.33
CA GLY A 151 0.45 26.63 2.22
C GLY A 151 -0.99 27.14 2.24
N GLU A 152 -1.85 26.54 1.42
CA GLU A 152 -3.28 26.88 1.36
C GLU A 152 -4.00 26.50 2.65
N LEU A 153 -3.65 25.35 3.24
CA LEU A 153 -4.17 24.95 4.54
C LEU A 153 -3.83 25.99 5.62
N HIS A 154 -2.57 26.45 5.69
CA HIS A 154 -2.18 27.50 6.64
C HIS A 154 -2.92 28.81 6.37
N GLU A 155 -3.02 29.24 5.11
CA GLU A 155 -3.71 30.47 4.74
C GLU A 155 -5.18 30.44 5.17
N ARG A 156 -5.88 29.33 4.90
CA ARG A 156 -7.28 29.15 5.33
C ARG A 156 -7.41 29.05 6.84
N LEU A 157 -6.51 28.33 7.51
CA LEU A 157 -6.50 28.28 8.97
C LEU A 157 -6.23 29.66 9.60
N GLU A 158 -5.52 30.57 8.93
CA GLU A 158 -5.27 31.90 9.45
C GLU A 158 -6.46 32.85 9.20
N HIS A 159 -7.08 32.80 8.02
CA HIS A 159 -8.00 33.83 7.55
C HIS A 159 -9.48 33.40 7.45
N ASP A 160 -9.80 32.11 7.53
CA ASP A 160 -11.17 31.59 7.39
C ASP A 160 -11.66 30.95 8.71
N GLU A 161 -12.49 31.71 9.44
CA GLU A 161 -13.07 31.27 10.73
C GLU A 161 -13.99 30.06 10.57
N GLU A 162 -14.80 30.00 9.51
CA GLU A 162 -15.69 28.87 9.26
C GLU A 162 -14.91 27.60 8.94
N PHE A 163 -13.86 27.72 8.13
CA PHE A 163 -12.95 26.61 7.84
C PHE A 163 -12.28 26.10 9.12
N ARG A 164 -11.76 26.99 9.97
CA ARG A 164 -11.19 26.61 11.27
C ARG A 164 -12.17 25.83 12.15
N VAL A 165 -13.42 26.30 12.25
CA VAL A 165 -14.45 25.64 13.09
C VAL A 165 -14.81 24.26 12.55
N ARG A 166 -14.76 24.03 11.24
CA ARG A 166 -15.01 22.69 10.66
C ARG A 166 -13.81 21.76 10.73
N PHE A 167 -12.59 22.31 10.79
CA PHE A 167 -11.36 21.52 10.79
C PHE A 167 -11.04 20.92 12.18
N PHE A 168 -11.51 21.55 13.26
CA PHE A 168 -11.31 21.11 14.66
C PHE A 168 -12.60 20.63 15.30
#